data_AF-A0A7W0UQU8-F1
#
_entry.id   AF-A0A7W0UQU8-F1
#
_cell.length_a   1.000
_cell.length_b   1.000
_cell.length_c   1.000
_cell.angle_alpha   90.00
_cell.angle_beta   90.00
_cell.angle_gamma   90.00
#
_symmetry.space_group_name_H-M   'P 1'
#
loop_
_entity.id
_entity.type
_entity.pdbx_description
1 polymer ?
#
loop_
_entity_poly.entity_id
_entity_poly.type
_entity_poly.pdbx_seq_one_letter_code
_entity_poly.pdbx_strand_id
1 'polypeptide(L)'
;MRLARGELPAALELLLASASRDRAGGRPGDSANADLSAASIEIELGSLDTARRRIAGLVDGLPALRDVVLVAYAAATVSAIAAHDGDPEAAARLLGAADRLADDAGIPLFGGGERPIEDRRRSMVESALTREAFARAYESGAALDEDGLFRLLRTVVEADVAASEDGARA
;
A
#
# COMPACT_ATOMS: atom_id res chain seq x y z
N MET A 1 -10.29 0.41 17.45
CA MET A 1 -9.75 -0.73 18.22
C MET A 1 -8.30 -0.88 17.83
N ARG A 2 -7.35 -0.77 18.77
CA ARG A 2 -5.92 -0.93 18.48
C ARG A 2 -5.57 -2.39 18.72
N LEU A 3 -5.30 -3.15 17.67
CA LEU A 3 -4.82 -4.52 17.84
C LEU A 3 -3.44 -4.48 18.49
N ALA A 4 -3.23 -5.28 19.54
CA ALA A 4 -1.90 -5.45 20.09
C ALA A 4 -1.02 -6.15 19.05
N ARG A 5 0.30 -5.90 19.05
CA ARG A 5 1.22 -6.51 18.06
C ARG A 5 1.13 -8.05 18.06
N GLY A 6 0.83 -8.66 19.21
CA GLY A 6 0.61 -10.10 19.34
C GLY A 6 -0.67 -10.64 18.68
N GLU A 7 -1.62 -9.77 18.35
CA GLU A 7 -2.90 -10.14 17.72
C GLU A 7 -2.85 -10.05 16.19
N LEU A 8 -1.79 -9.44 15.62
CA LEU A 8 -1.65 -9.27 14.18
C LEU A 8 -1.65 -10.59 13.39
N PRO A 9 -0.97 -11.68 13.83
CA PRO A 9 -1.03 -12.95 13.11
C PRO A 9 -2.44 -13.54 13.04
N ALA A 10 -3.22 -13.46 14.13
CA ALA A 10 -4.59 -13.95 14.15
C ALA A 10 -5.51 -13.09 13.26
N ALA A 11 -5.32 -11.77 13.28
CA ALA A 11 -6.03 -10.87 12.38
C ALA A 11 -5.72 -11.16 10.90
N LEU A 12 -4.45 -11.43 10.58
CA LEU A 12 -4.04 -11.83 9.23
C LEU A 12 -4.73 -13.13 8.81
N GLU A 13 -4.74 -14.16 9.65
CA GLU A 13 -5.42 -15.42 9.35
C GLU A 13 -6.91 -15.21 9.03
N LEU A 14 -7.61 -14.39 9.82
CA LEU A 14 -9.02 -14.06 9.59
C LEU A 14 -9.25 -13.32 8.27
N LEU A 15 -8.39 -12.36 7.93
CA LEU A 15 -8.47 -11.62 6.67
C LEU A 15 -8.25 -12.53 5.46
N LEU A 16 -7.25 -13.43 5.54
CA LEU A 16 -6.97 -14.40 4.47
C LEU A 16 -8.14 -15.37 4.28
N ALA A 17 -8.73 -15.85 5.37
CA ALA A 17 -9.91 -16.69 5.32
C ALA A 17 -11.13 -15.93 4.74
N SER A 18 -11.27 -14.63 5.01
CA SER A 18 -12.31 -13.80 4.38
C SER A 18 -12.08 -13.64 2.87
N ALA A 19 -10.89 -13.21 2.47
CA ALA A 19 -10.54 -13.01 1.07
C ALA A 19 -10.76 -14.30 0.24
N SER A 20 -10.40 -15.45 0.79
CA SER A 20 -10.63 -16.75 0.16
C SER A 20 -12.13 -17.03 -0.06
N ARG A 21 -12.97 -16.80 0.96
CA ARG A 21 -14.43 -16.96 0.84
C ARG A 21 -15.04 -16.00 -0.17
N ASP A 22 -14.58 -14.75 -0.22
CA ASP A 22 -15.10 -13.73 -1.12
C ASP A 22 -14.75 -14.04 -2.59
N ARG A 23 -13.53 -14.52 -2.86
CA ARG A 23 -13.16 -15.01 -4.20
C ARG A 23 -13.99 -16.21 -4.63
N ALA A 24 -14.19 -17.20 -3.76
CA ALA A 24 -15.02 -18.37 -4.05
C ALA A 24 -16.49 -17.99 -4.32
N GLY A 25 -16.96 -16.90 -3.71
CA GLY A 25 -18.30 -16.34 -3.91
C GLY A 25 -18.44 -15.39 -5.11
N GLY A 26 -17.38 -15.15 -5.90
CA GLY A 26 -17.42 -14.22 -7.03
C GLY A 26 -17.56 -12.74 -6.62
N ARG A 27 -17.05 -12.36 -5.44
CA ARG A 27 -17.06 -10.98 -4.92
C ARG A 27 -15.63 -10.39 -4.92
N PRO A 28 -15.09 -10.01 -6.08
CA PRO A 28 -13.70 -9.56 -6.18
C PRO A 28 -13.42 -8.28 -5.38
N GLY A 29 -14.37 -7.34 -5.32
CA GLY A 29 -14.23 -6.10 -4.54
C GLY A 29 -14.08 -6.32 -3.03
N ASP A 30 -14.82 -7.29 -2.48
CA ASP A 30 -14.70 -7.63 -1.06
C ASP A 30 -13.33 -8.26 -0.75
N SER A 31 -12.85 -9.12 -1.65
CA SER A 31 -11.51 -9.71 -1.51
C SER A 31 -10.39 -8.66 -1.59
N ALA A 32 -10.59 -7.57 -2.34
CA ALA A 32 -9.60 -6.51 -2.49
C ALA A 32 -9.34 -5.75 -1.17
N ASN A 33 -10.39 -5.41 -0.43
CA ASN A 33 -10.26 -4.78 0.89
C ASN A 33 -9.53 -5.69 1.90
N ALA A 34 -9.85 -7.00 1.87
CA ALA A 34 -9.19 -7.98 2.72
C ALA A 34 -7.71 -8.16 2.34
N ASP A 35 -7.38 -8.17 1.04
CA ASP A 35 -6.00 -8.27 0.56
C ASP A 35 -5.17 -7.03 0.92
N LEU A 36 -5.72 -5.84 0.75
CA LEU A 36 -5.10 -4.59 1.15
C LEU A 36 -4.80 -4.57 2.66
N SER A 37 -5.78 -4.96 3.48
CA SER A 37 -5.63 -5.04 4.93
C SER A 37 -4.58 -6.07 5.33
N ALA A 38 -4.58 -7.24 4.68
CA ALA A 38 -3.59 -8.29 4.91
C ALA A 38 -2.18 -7.82 4.52
N ALA A 39 -2.00 -7.12 3.40
CA ALA A 39 -0.72 -6.56 2.98
C ALA A 39 -0.20 -5.55 4.01
N SER A 40 -1.07 -4.67 4.52
CA SER A 40 -0.71 -3.72 5.57
C SER A 40 -0.23 -4.43 6.85
N ILE A 41 -0.89 -5.52 7.27
CA ILE A 41 -0.44 -6.32 8.41
C ILE A 41 0.88 -7.04 8.12
N GLU A 42 1.05 -7.59 6.92
CA GLU A 42 2.28 -8.24 6.49
C GLU A 42 3.48 -7.27 6.55
N ILE A 43 3.29 -5.99 6.19
CA ILE A 43 4.30 -4.93 6.37
C ILE A 43 4.66 -4.74 7.85
N GLU A 44 3.66 -4.62 8.76
CA GLU A 44 3.91 -4.47 10.20
C GLU A 44 4.60 -5.69 10.83
N LEU A 45 4.41 -6.87 10.24
CA LEU A 45 5.08 -8.11 10.60
C LEU A 45 6.46 -8.27 9.95
N GLY A 46 6.89 -7.33 9.09
CA GLY A 46 8.16 -7.39 8.37
C GLY A 46 8.19 -8.41 7.23
N SER A 47 7.02 -8.91 6.81
CA SER A 47 6.86 -9.89 5.71
C SER A 47 6.68 -9.20 4.36
N LEU A 48 7.64 -8.34 3.99
CA LEU A 48 7.54 -7.43 2.84
C LEU A 48 7.32 -8.16 1.51
N ASP A 49 8.01 -9.27 1.25
CA ASP A 49 7.83 -10.04 0.00
C ASP A 49 6.40 -10.57 -0.16
N THR A 50 5.77 -10.98 0.94
CA THR A 50 4.40 -11.47 0.93
C THR A 50 3.42 -10.31 0.71
N ALA A 51 3.64 -9.17 1.39
CA ALA A 51 2.86 -7.96 1.17
C ALA A 51 2.94 -7.49 -0.29
N ARG A 52 4.15 -7.52 -0.87
CA ARG A 52 4.40 -7.14 -2.27
C ARG A 52 3.63 -8.02 -3.25
N ARG A 53 3.76 -9.35 -3.15
CA ARG A 53 3.02 -10.28 -4.03
C ARG A 53 1.51 -10.11 -3.92
N ARG A 54 1.01 -9.86 -2.71
CA ARG A 54 -0.42 -9.66 -2.47
C ARG A 54 -0.92 -8.37 -3.10
N ILE A 55 -0.22 -7.26 -2.86
CA ILE A 55 -0.63 -5.96 -3.37
C ILE A 55 -0.46 -5.86 -4.89
N ALA A 56 0.52 -6.55 -5.48
CA ALA A 56 0.70 -6.62 -6.94
C ALA A 56 -0.56 -7.18 -7.64
N GLY A 57 -1.10 -8.30 -7.14
CA GLY A 57 -2.35 -8.86 -7.66
C GLY A 57 -3.56 -7.93 -7.51
N LEU A 58 -3.57 -7.08 -6.47
CA LEU A 58 -4.60 -6.05 -6.31
C LEU A 58 -4.42 -4.91 -7.32
N VAL A 59 -3.20 -4.40 -7.48
CA VAL A 59 -2.87 -3.24 -8.34
C VAL A 59 -3.34 -3.45 -9.78
N ASP A 60 -3.20 -4.67 -10.31
CA ASP A 60 -3.68 -5.00 -11.66
C ASP A 60 -5.21 -4.94 -11.81
N GLY A 61 -5.94 -5.20 -10.72
CA GLY A 61 -7.41 -5.17 -10.69
C GLY A 61 -8.02 -3.81 -10.36
N LEU A 62 -7.26 -2.89 -9.77
CA LEU A 62 -7.78 -1.59 -9.29
C LEU A 62 -8.54 -0.78 -10.36
N PRO A 63 -8.07 -0.65 -11.62
CA PRO A 63 -8.79 0.13 -12.64
C PRO A 63 -10.20 -0.41 -12.92
N ALA A 64 -10.41 -1.72 -12.80
CA ALA A 64 -11.70 -2.36 -13.04
C ALA A 64 -12.69 -2.11 -11.89
N LEU A 65 -12.21 -1.88 -10.68
CA LEU A 65 -13.04 -1.66 -9.49
C LEU A 65 -13.65 -0.25 -9.44
N ARG A 66 -13.00 0.75 -10.08
CA ARG A 66 -13.41 2.17 -10.06
C ARG A 66 -13.68 2.70 -8.65
N ASP A 67 -12.98 2.15 -7.66
CA ASP A 67 -13.10 2.52 -6.26
C ASP A 67 -11.92 3.43 -5.88
N VAL A 68 -12.17 4.75 -5.92
CA VAL A 68 -11.16 5.77 -5.64
C VAL A 68 -10.57 5.65 -4.23
N VAL A 69 -11.38 5.19 -3.27
CA VAL A 69 -10.97 5.03 -1.88
C VAL A 69 -9.99 3.87 -1.77
N LEU A 70 -10.32 2.74 -2.38
CA LEU A 70 -9.44 1.58 -2.42
C LEU A 70 -8.10 1.91 -3.11
N VAL A 71 -8.11 2.71 -4.19
CA VAL A 71 -6.89 3.17 -4.85
C VAL A 71 -6.05 4.05 -3.92
N ALA A 72 -6.66 4.96 -3.16
CA ALA A 72 -5.96 5.80 -2.19
C ALA A 72 -5.27 4.95 -1.10
N TYR A 73 -5.99 3.97 -0.54
CA TYR A 73 -5.40 3.07 0.45
C TYR A 73 -4.29 2.17 -0.14
N ALA A 74 -4.46 1.71 -1.37
CA ALA A 74 -3.41 0.94 -2.06
C ALA A 74 -2.15 1.79 -2.25
N ALA A 75 -2.29 3.06 -2.67
CA ALA A 75 -1.17 3.98 -2.78
C ALA A 75 -0.45 4.20 -1.44
N ALA A 76 -1.19 4.43 -0.35
CA ALA A 76 -0.58 4.55 0.96
C ALA A 76 0.13 3.25 1.41
N THR A 77 -0.48 2.08 1.17
CA THR A 77 0.13 0.78 1.50
C THR A 77 1.40 0.52 0.71
N VAL A 78 1.41 0.79 -0.60
CA VAL A 78 2.60 0.64 -1.46
C VAL A 78 3.68 1.66 -1.10
N SER A 79 3.30 2.85 -0.59
CA SER A 79 4.27 3.83 -0.10
C SER A 79 5.13 3.27 1.05
N ALA A 80 4.54 2.48 1.94
CA ALA A 80 5.27 1.83 3.02
C ALA A 80 6.26 0.78 2.50
N ILE A 81 5.91 0.03 1.45
CA ILE A 81 6.84 -0.89 0.76
C ILE A 81 8.01 -0.12 0.17
N ALA A 82 7.75 0.92 -0.63
CA ALA A 82 8.81 1.76 -1.21
C ALA A 82 9.77 2.33 -0.15
N ALA A 83 9.22 2.77 0.99
CA ALA A 83 10.04 3.29 2.08
C ALA A 83 10.92 2.21 2.72
N HIS A 84 10.41 0.98 2.87
CA HIS A 84 11.20 -0.15 3.35
C HIS A 84 12.28 -0.60 2.36
N ASP A 85 12.04 -0.46 1.06
CA ASP A 85 12.99 -0.77 -0.02
C ASP A 85 14.10 0.28 -0.16
N GLY A 86 14.03 1.37 0.62
CA GLY A 86 14.99 2.46 0.50
C GLY A 86 14.73 3.38 -0.70
N ASP A 87 13.50 3.42 -1.22
CA ASP A 87 13.04 4.42 -2.19
C ASP A 87 12.07 5.42 -1.53
N PRO A 88 12.59 6.34 -0.68
CA PRO A 88 11.75 7.29 0.01
C PRO A 88 11.14 8.35 -0.93
N GLU A 89 11.70 8.59 -2.12
CA GLU A 89 11.11 9.50 -3.09
C GLU A 89 9.84 8.91 -3.73
N ALA A 90 9.85 7.63 -4.11
CA ALA A 90 8.65 6.94 -4.58
C ALA A 90 7.60 6.85 -3.46
N ALA A 91 8.03 6.58 -2.22
CA ALA A 91 7.14 6.58 -1.07
C ALA A 91 6.45 7.93 -0.88
N ALA A 92 7.19 9.04 -0.93
CA ALA A 92 6.62 10.39 -0.81
C ALA A 92 5.63 10.71 -1.95
N ARG A 93 5.94 10.32 -3.19
CA ARG A 93 5.01 10.47 -4.33
C ARG A 93 3.71 9.69 -4.11
N LEU A 94 3.80 8.44 -3.64
CA LEU A 94 2.62 7.62 -3.38
C LEU A 94 1.76 8.18 -2.24
N LEU A 95 2.38 8.73 -1.18
CA LEU A 95 1.67 9.44 -0.11
C LEU A 95 0.93 10.67 -0.65
N GLY A 96 1.57 11.49 -1.49
CA GLY A 96 0.93 12.66 -2.10
C GLY A 96 -0.25 12.28 -2.99
N ALA A 97 -0.13 11.21 -3.77
CA ALA A 97 -1.23 10.69 -4.57
C ALA A 97 -2.38 10.15 -3.71
N ALA A 98 -2.08 9.42 -2.64
CA ALA A 98 -3.07 8.88 -1.71
C ALA A 98 -3.87 10.00 -1.01
N ASP A 99 -3.18 11.03 -0.51
CA ASP A 99 -3.80 12.16 0.16
C ASP A 99 -4.69 12.97 -0.81
N ARG A 100 -4.24 13.23 -2.05
CA ARG A 100 -5.10 13.87 -3.07
C ARG A 100 -6.37 13.05 -3.31
N LEU A 101 -6.25 11.74 -3.54
CA LEU A 101 -7.41 10.89 -3.84
C LEU A 101 -8.42 10.88 -2.70
N ALA A 102 -7.95 10.89 -1.45
CA ALA A 102 -8.81 10.97 -0.27
C ALA A 102 -9.52 12.33 -0.17
N ASP A 103 -8.80 13.42 -0.42
CA ASP A 103 -9.35 14.78 -0.46
C ASP A 103 -10.42 14.92 -1.56
N ASP A 104 -10.14 14.41 -2.77
CA ASP A 104 -11.09 14.41 -3.90
C ASP A 104 -12.35 13.60 -3.59
N ALA A 105 -12.22 12.51 -2.84
CA ALA A 105 -13.32 11.68 -2.37
C ALA A 105 -14.07 12.29 -1.17
N GLY A 106 -13.56 13.37 -0.59
CA GLY A 106 -14.15 14.04 0.57
C GLY A 106 -14.14 13.20 1.84
N ILE A 107 -13.22 12.24 1.95
CA ILE A 107 -13.12 11.34 3.10
C ILE A 107 -11.73 11.38 3.71
N PRO A 108 -11.61 11.32 5.05
CA PRO A 108 -10.32 11.08 5.67
C PRO A 108 -9.87 9.66 5.35
N LEU A 109 -8.70 9.49 4.72
CA LEU A 109 -8.17 8.16 4.38
C LEU A 109 -7.96 7.29 5.63
N PHE A 110 -7.55 7.89 6.75
CA PHE A 110 -7.25 7.14 7.97
C PHE A 110 -7.98 7.70 9.18
N GLY A 111 -8.79 6.84 9.79
CA GLY A 111 -9.55 7.11 11.00
C GLY A 111 -9.14 6.23 12.18
N GLY A 112 -9.55 6.64 13.37
CA GLY A 112 -9.54 5.79 14.57
C GLY A 112 -8.21 5.08 14.85
N GLY A 113 -8.21 3.75 14.73
CA GLY A 113 -7.09 2.89 15.11
C GLY A 113 -5.93 2.85 14.13
N GLU A 114 -6.12 3.26 12.88
CA GLU A 114 -5.12 3.16 11.80
C GLU A 114 -4.17 4.35 11.79
N ARG A 115 -4.65 5.52 12.22
CA ARG A 115 -3.88 6.78 12.21
C ARG A 115 -2.49 6.66 12.85
N PRO A 116 -2.28 6.02 14.02
CA PRO A 116 -0.93 5.88 14.60
C PRO A 116 0.03 4.99 13.79
N ILE A 117 -0.48 4.09 12.94
CA ILE A 117 0.34 3.26 12.04
C ILE A 117 0.79 4.14 10.87
N GLU A 118 -0.15 4.87 10.28
CA GLU A 118 0.09 5.74 9.13
C GLU A 118 0.97 6.93 9.46
N ASP A 119 0.79 7.55 10.63
CA ASP A 119 1.66 8.61 11.13
C ASP A 119 3.12 8.13 11.24
N ARG A 120 3.32 6.86 11.67
CA ARG A 120 4.65 6.25 11.76
C ARG A 120 5.26 5.99 10.38
N ARG A 121 4.47 5.46 9.45
CA ARG A 121 4.89 5.22 8.06
C ARG A 121 5.27 6.53 7.37
N ARG A 122 4.45 7.58 7.51
CA ARG A 122 4.77 8.94 7.02
C ARG A 122 6.05 9.47 7.65
N SER A 123 6.18 9.38 8.98
CA SER A 123 7.37 9.84 9.69
C SER A 123 8.65 9.16 9.21
N MET A 124 8.58 7.88 8.82
CA MET A 124 9.71 7.15 8.25
C MET A 124 10.16 7.77 6.91
N VAL A 125 9.22 8.09 6.02
CA VAL A 125 9.51 8.74 4.72
C VAL A 125 10.06 10.15 4.92
N GLU A 126 9.42 10.95 5.78
CA GLU A 126 9.84 12.32 6.08
C GLU A 126 11.24 12.37 6.69
N SER A 127 11.62 11.39 7.52
CA SER A 127 12.95 11.32 8.14
C SER A 127 14.05 10.88 7.18
N ALA A 128 13.69 10.20 6.08
CA ALA A 128 14.63 9.74 5.07
C ALA A 128 14.97 10.81 4.02
N LEU A 129 14.21 11.90 3.97
CA LEU A 129 14.37 13.00 3.01
C LEU A 129 14.64 14.32 3.72
N THR A 130 15.25 15.26 2.99
CA THR A 130 15.15 16.68 3.40
C THR A 130 13.70 17.14 3.25
N ARG A 131 13.31 18.16 4.03
CA ARG A 131 11.97 18.74 3.95
C ARG A 131 11.61 19.17 2.53
N GLU A 132 12.55 19.80 1.83
CA GLU A 132 12.39 20.27 0.45
C GLU A 132 12.27 19.11 -0.54
N ALA A 133 13.03 18.03 -0.36
CA ALA A 133 12.91 16.84 -1.19
C ALA A 133 11.57 16.11 -0.97
N PHE A 134 11.14 15.94 0.28
CA PHE A 134 9.84 15.39 0.61
C PHE A 134 8.71 16.20 -0.03
N ALA A 135 8.69 17.53 0.17
CA ALA A 135 7.65 18.39 -0.37
C ALA A 135 7.54 18.28 -1.90
N ARG A 136 8.67 18.34 -2.63
CA ARG A 136 8.67 18.19 -4.10
C ARG A 136 8.17 16.82 -4.56
N ALA A 137 8.63 15.75 -3.93
CA ALA A 137 8.21 14.39 -4.28
C ALA A 137 6.72 14.19 -3.99
N TYR A 138 6.26 14.64 -2.83
CA TYR A 138 4.86 14.61 -2.43
C TYR A 138 3.96 15.40 -3.40
N GLU A 139 4.31 16.65 -3.72
CA GLU A 139 3.58 17.48 -4.69
C GLU A 139 3.56 16.85 -6.08
N SER A 140 4.68 16.29 -6.53
CA SER A 140 4.76 15.56 -7.81
C SER A 140 3.84 14.34 -7.82
N GLY A 141 3.70 13.65 -6.69
CA GLY A 141 2.80 12.52 -6.53
C GLY A 141 1.32 12.94 -6.55
N ALA A 142 0.98 14.00 -5.83
CA ALA A 142 -0.35 14.58 -5.85
C ALA A 142 -0.77 15.02 -7.27
N ALA A 143 0.16 15.50 -8.09
CA ALA A 143 -0.10 15.92 -9.46
C ALA A 143 -0.23 14.77 -10.48
N LEU A 144 -0.07 13.50 -10.09
CA LEU A 144 -0.20 12.37 -11.00
C LEU A 144 -1.64 12.20 -11.48
N ASP A 145 -1.78 11.94 -12.79
CA ASP A 145 -3.00 11.37 -13.35
C ASP A 145 -3.14 9.88 -12.99
N GLU A 146 -4.29 9.31 -13.35
CA GLU A 146 -4.61 7.90 -13.06
C GLU A 146 -3.57 6.93 -13.65
N ASP A 147 -3.18 7.15 -14.91
CA ASP A 147 -2.18 6.32 -15.59
C ASP A 147 -0.80 6.41 -14.93
N GLY A 148 -0.37 7.62 -14.55
CA GLY A 148 0.88 7.87 -13.84
C GLY A 148 0.91 7.20 -12.47
N LEU A 149 -0.20 7.27 -11.73
CA LEU A 149 -0.33 6.58 -10.45
C LEU A 149 -0.24 5.05 -10.61
N PHE A 150 -1.01 4.45 -11.52
CA PHE A 150 -0.97 3.00 -11.71
C PHE A 150 0.39 2.51 -12.23
N ARG A 151 1.08 3.31 -13.05
CA ARG A 151 2.45 3.02 -13.44
C ARG A 151 3.39 3.01 -12.23
N LEU A 152 3.31 4.03 -11.37
CA LEU A 152 4.13 4.13 -10.16
C LEU A 152 3.87 2.98 -9.20
N LEU A 153 2.59 2.62 -8.98
CA LEU A 153 2.20 1.48 -8.15
C LEU A 153 2.85 0.19 -8.64
N ARG A 154 2.74 -0.13 -9.94
CA ARG A 154 3.36 -1.33 -10.52
C ARG A 154 4.87 -1.33 -10.38
N THR A 155 5.52 -0.21 -10.70
CA THR A 155 6.98 -0.08 -10.59
C THR A 155 7.47 -0.44 -9.19
N VAL A 156 6.83 0.06 -8.14
CA VAL A 156 7.22 -0.27 -6.76
C VAL A 156 6.99 -1.75 -6.44
N VAL A 157 5.83 -2.31 -6.80
CA VAL A 157 5.49 -3.69 -6.41
C VAL A 157 6.19 -4.76 -7.28
N GLU A 158 6.82 -4.37 -8.39
CA GLU A 158 7.55 -5.27 -9.29
C GLU A 158 9.08 -5.24 -9.10
N ALA A 159 9.63 -4.21 -8.43
CA ALA A 159 11.06 -3.94 -8.36
C ALA A 159 11.95 -5.11 -7.85
N ASP A 160 11.44 -5.96 -6.95
CA ASP A 160 12.22 -7.05 -6.33
C ASP A 160 11.94 -8.47 -6.87
N VAL A 161 10.87 -8.65 -7.66
CA VAL A 161 10.59 -9.96 -8.26
C VAL A 161 11.72 -10.34 -9.21
N ALA A 162 12.26 -9.36 -9.94
CA ALA A 162 13.40 -9.56 -10.84
C ALA A 162 14.71 -9.90 -10.10
N ALA A 163 14.98 -9.25 -8.96
CA ALA A 163 16.23 -9.47 -8.21
C ALA A 163 16.30 -10.85 -7.54
N SER A 164 15.14 -11.41 -7.16
CA SER A 164 15.03 -12.69 -6.45
C SER A 164 15.23 -13.90 -7.37
N GLU A 165 14.85 -13.80 -8.65
CA GLU A 165 14.98 -14.91 -9.62
C GLU A 165 16.43 -15.15 -10.06
N ASP A 166 17.25 -14.09 -10.09
CA ASP A 166 18.66 -14.19 -10.46
C ASP A 166 19.50 -14.84 -9.35
N GLY A 167 19.14 -14.65 -8.08
CA GLY A 167 19.82 -15.26 -6.93
C GLY A 167 19.58 -16.77 -6.80
N ALA A 168 18.49 -17.31 -7.37
CA ALA A 168 18.17 -18.74 -7.32
C ALA A 168 18.82 -19.57 -8.44
N ARG A 169 19.45 -18.91 -9.44
CA ARG A 169 20.07 -19.55 -10.61
C ARG A 169 21.60 -19.63 -10.55
N ALA A 170 22.23 -19.07 -9.52
CA ALA A 170 23.68 -19.09 -9.28
C ALA A 170 24.07 -20.18 -8.27
#